data_AF-A9DW52-F1
#
_entry.id   AF-A9DW52-F1
#
_cell.length_a   1.000
_cell.length_b   1.000
_cell.length_c   1.000
_cell.angle_alpha   90.00
_cell.angle_beta   90.00
_cell.angle_gamma   90.00
#
_symmetry.space_group_name_H-M   'P 1'
#
loop_
_entity.id
_entity.type
_entity.pdbx_description
1 polymer ?
#
loop_
_entity_poly.entity_id
_entity_poly.type
_entity_poly.pdbx_seq_one_letter_code
_entity_poly.pdbx_strand_id
1 'polypeptide(L)'
;MIYYNIELMPDSHSAILFMTTNATPFRCFEDHQAGIYIQLHTLVELSLASGEDPIGLIEDYLGITYTEGRSTEEIAYFLCYTDRVQNALWSLEIRWHKKTDIESEASYMEGGLSKEKALELFTQITLRRYLEALSNFTDEK
;
A
#
# COMPACT_ATOMS: atom_id res chain seq x y z
N MET A 1 15.15 0.29 4.56
CA MET A 1 14.57 -0.64 5.56
C MET A 1 13.10 -0.80 5.24
N ILE A 2 12.53 -2.01 5.33
CA ILE A 2 11.08 -2.21 5.12
C ILE A 2 10.36 -1.92 6.44
N TYR A 3 9.34 -1.08 6.39
CA TYR A 3 8.49 -0.79 7.54
C TYR A 3 7.30 -1.74 7.57
N TYR A 4 7.16 -2.47 8.68
CA TYR A 4 6.04 -3.36 8.95
C TYR A 4 5.65 -3.24 10.42
N ASN A 5 4.35 -3.07 10.67
CA ASN A 5 3.76 -3.10 12.00
C ASN A 5 2.43 -3.86 11.93
N ILE A 6 2.28 -4.89 12.75
CA ILE A 6 1.14 -5.81 12.76
C ILE A 6 -0.18 -5.13 13.15
N GLU A 7 -0.16 -4.09 13.98
CA GLU A 7 -1.36 -3.32 14.35
C GLU A 7 -1.85 -2.45 13.18
N LEU A 8 -0.95 -2.02 12.31
CA LEU A 8 -1.29 -1.26 11.10
C LEU A 8 -1.65 -2.18 9.94
N MET A 9 -0.95 -3.32 9.84
CA MET A 9 -0.98 -4.28 8.73
C MET A 9 -1.21 -5.71 9.25
N PRO A 10 -2.40 -6.00 9.80
CA PRO A 10 -2.69 -7.29 10.44
C PRO A 10 -2.78 -8.45 9.44
N ASP A 11 -3.12 -8.15 8.18
CA ASP A 11 -3.42 -9.13 7.14
C ASP A 11 -2.58 -8.92 5.87
N SER A 12 -2.69 -9.85 4.92
CA SER A 12 -1.88 -9.80 3.68
C SER A 12 -2.27 -8.66 2.74
N HIS A 13 -3.53 -8.24 2.70
CA HIS A 13 -3.96 -7.12 1.85
C HIS A 13 -3.45 -5.80 2.43
N SER A 14 -3.61 -5.58 3.72
CA SER A 14 -3.07 -4.38 4.38
C SER A 14 -1.54 -4.32 4.32
N ALA A 15 -0.86 -5.46 4.41
CA ALA A 15 0.58 -5.55 4.18
C ALA A 15 0.95 -5.16 2.73
N ILE A 16 0.25 -5.65 1.72
CA ILE A 16 0.49 -5.29 0.31
C ILE A 16 0.27 -3.80 0.05
N LEU A 17 -0.73 -3.20 0.70
CA LEU A 17 -1.09 -1.79 0.48
C LEU A 17 -0.17 -0.81 1.22
N PHE A 18 0.25 -1.14 2.44
CA PHE A 18 0.86 -0.16 3.33
C PHE A 18 2.34 -0.43 3.63
N MET A 19 2.89 -1.59 3.25
CA MET A 19 4.32 -1.83 3.42
C MET A 19 5.14 -0.99 2.45
N THR A 20 6.10 -0.27 3.00
CA THR A 20 6.94 0.66 2.24
C THR A 20 8.39 0.54 2.68
N THR A 21 9.29 1.00 1.81
CA THR A 21 10.70 1.14 2.18
C THR A 21 10.96 2.58 2.60
N ASN A 22 11.66 2.76 3.72
CA ASN A 22 12.20 4.05 4.10
C ASN A 22 13.64 3.90 4.59
N ALA A 23 14.45 4.94 4.38
CA ALA A 23 15.80 5.03 4.91
C ALA A 23 15.79 5.32 6.42
N THR A 24 14.76 6.02 6.90
CA THR A 24 14.58 6.40 8.31
C THR A 24 13.31 5.81 8.91
N PRO A 25 13.25 5.59 10.23
CA PRO A 25 12.00 5.24 10.91
C PRO A 25 10.95 6.34 10.72
N PHE A 26 9.71 5.96 10.46
CA PHE A 26 8.58 6.89 10.38
C PHE A 26 8.30 7.50 11.75
N ARG A 27 8.15 8.82 11.82
CA ARG A 27 7.86 9.55 13.06
C ARG A 27 6.40 9.94 13.17
N CYS A 28 5.73 10.12 12.04
CA CYS A 28 4.33 10.46 11.96
C CYS A 28 3.64 9.72 10.80
N PHE A 29 2.32 9.84 10.72
CA PHE A 29 1.52 9.20 9.68
C PHE A 29 1.87 9.76 8.29
N GLU A 30 2.16 11.05 8.20
CA GLU A 30 2.50 11.74 6.95
C GLU A 30 3.78 11.18 6.31
N ASP A 31 4.76 10.75 7.12
CA ASP A 31 5.95 10.09 6.59
C ASP A 31 5.59 8.73 5.95
N HIS A 32 4.66 8.00 6.55
CA HIS A 32 4.18 6.70 6.04
C HIS A 32 3.34 6.90 4.77
N GLN A 33 2.47 7.90 4.74
CA GLN A 33 1.71 8.30 3.56
C GLN A 33 2.64 8.67 2.39
N ALA A 34 3.68 9.47 2.64
CA ALA A 34 4.67 9.82 1.63
C ALA A 34 5.41 8.57 1.12
N GLY A 35 5.74 7.62 2.00
CA GLY A 35 6.31 6.33 1.63
C GLY A 35 5.41 5.53 0.69
N ILE A 36 4.09 5.53 0.93
CA ILE A 36 3.11 4.82 0.09
C ILE A 36 3.05 5.47 -1.30
N TYR A 37 3.06 6.80 -1.39
CA TYR A 37 3.07 7.49 -2.67
C TYR A 37 4.34 7.22 -3.49
N ILE A 38 5.51 7.19 -2.84
CA ILE A 38 6.77 6.81 -3.50
C ILE A 38 6.71 5.37 -4.00
N GLN A 39 6.16 4.46 -3.19
CA GLN A 39 5.99 3.06 -3.56
C GLN A 39 5.04 2.94 -4.76
N LEU A 40 3.90 3.63 -4.77
CA LEU A 40 2.95 3.64 -5.88
C LEU A 40 3.59 4.13 -7.18
N HIS A 41 4.35 5.22 -7.11
CA HIS A 41 5.09 5.73 -8.27
C HIS A 41 6.05 4.68 -8.83
N THR A 42 6.78 3.99 -7.95
CA THR A 42 7.70 2.92 -8.33
C THR A 42 6.95 1.75 -8.97
N LEU A 43 5.79 1.36 -8.45
CA LEU A 43 4.99 0.27 -9.01
C LEU A 43 4.46 0.61 -10.41
N VAL A 44 4.02 1.85 -10.63
CA VAL A 44 3.60 2.33 -11.96
C VAL A 44 4.78 2.33 -12.93
N GLU A 45 5.94 2.84 -12.50
CA GLU A 45 7.16 2.86 -13.31
C GLU A 45 7.58 1.44 -13.72
N LEU A 46 7.59 0.50 -12.77
CA LEU A 46 7.92 -0.91 -13.02
C LEU A 46 6.90 -1.58 -13.94
N SER A 47 5.61 -1.26 -13.81
CA SER A 47 4.55 -1.76 -14.69
C SER A 47 4.80 -1.32 -16.14
N LEU A 48 5.09 -0.03 -16.35
CA LEU A 48 5.41 0.53 -17.66
C LEU A 48 6.70 -0.09 -18.24
N ALA A 49 7.75 -0.19 -17.42
CA ALA A 49 9.02 -0.77 -17.83
C ALA A 49 8.91 -2.26 -18.20
N SER A 50 7.97 -2.98 -17.60
CA SER A 50 7.69 -4.39 -17.88
C SER A 50 6.78 -4.60 -19.10
N GLY A 51 6.28 -3.53 -19.71
CA GLY A 51 5.36 -3.58 -20.85
C GLY A 51 3.91 -3.93 -20.48
N GLU A 52 3.55 -3.86 -19.20
CA GLU A 52 2.15 -3.92 -18.78
C GLU A 52 1.46 -2.56 -19.04
N ASP A 53 0.14 -2.58 -19.19
CA ASP A 53 -0.68 -1.38 -19.32
C ASP A 53 -1.23 -0.97 -17.94
N PRO A 54 -0.56 -0.05 -17.20
CA PRO A 54 -1.04 0.37 -15.89
C PRO A 54 -2.40 1.07 -15.94
N ILE A 55 -2.72 1.74 -17.06
CA ILE A 55 -4.01 2.42 -17.22
C ILE A 55 -5.11 1.36 -17.28
N GLY A 56 -4.98 0.38 -18.18
CA GLY A 56 -5.93 -0.73 -18.28
C GLY A 56 -6.11 -1.46 -16.95
N LEU A 57 -5.01 -1.71 -16.20
CA LEU A 57 -5.10 -2.32 -14.87
C LEU A 57 -5.90 -1.45 -13.89
N ILE A 58 -5.65 -0.14 -13.85
CA ILE A 58 -6.38 0.78 -12.97
C ILE A 58 -7.87 0.78 -13.32
N GLU A 59 -8.22 0.86 -14.60
CA GLU A 59 -9.61 0.86 -15.05
C GLU A 59 -10.31 -0.46 -14.71
N ASP A 60 -9.66 -1.59 -14.97
CA ASP A 60 -10.21 -2.93 -14.72
C ASP A 60 -10.46 -3.20 -13.23
N TYR A 61 -9.49 -2.88 -12.36
CA TYR A 61 -9.58 -3.21 -10.93
C TYR A 61 -10.40 -2.19 -10.15
N LEU A 62 -10.30 -0.89 -10.49
CA LEU A 62 -11.00 0.16 -9.76
C LEU A 62 -12.37 0.47 -10.35
N GLY A 63 -12.62 0.09 -11.61
CA GLY A 63 -13.87 0.36 -12.31
C GLY A 63 -14.07 1.84 -12.65
N ILE A 64 -12.97 2.58 -12.84
CA ILE A 64 -12.96 4.02 -13.13
C ILE A 64 -12.39 4.25 -14.52
N THR A 65 -12.78 5.34 -15.18
CA THR A 65 -12.21 5.73 -16.47
C THR A 65 -11.04 6.69 -16.25
N TYR A 66 -9.88 6.36 -16.80
CA TYR A 66 -8.69 7.19 -16.74
C TYR A 66 -8.64 8.13 -17.94
N THR A 67 -8.61 9.43 -17.69
CA THR A 67 -8.64 10.46 -18.75
C THR A 67 -7.44 11.39 -18.77
N GLU A 68 -6.47 11.16 -17.87
CA GLU A 68 -5.29 12.00 -17.73
C GLU A 68 -4.17 11.58 -18.72
N GLY A 69 -2.97 12.11 -18.55
CA GLY A 69 -1.84 11.85 -19.45
C GLY A 69 -1.21 10.45 -19.29
N ARG A 70 -0.11 10.18 -19.98
CA ARG A 70 0.49 8.82 -20.01
C ARG A 70 1.83 8.73 -19.30
N SER A 71 2.24 9.80 -18.63
CA SER A 71 3.47 9.77 -17.84
C SER A 71 3.27 8.98 -16.54
N THR A 72 4.36 8.41 -16.03
CA THR A 72 4.38 7.71 -14.74
C THR A 72 3.83 8.61 -13.64
N GLU A 73 4.22 9.89 -13.66
CA GLU A 73 3.83 10.89 -12.68
C GLU A 73 2.32 11.12 -12.70
N GLU A 74 1.71 11.28 -13.87
CA GLU A 74 0.27 11.51 -14.02
C GLU A 74 -0.55 10.29 -13.60
N ILE A 75 -0.12 9.09 -13.97
CA ILE A 75 -0.80 7.84 -13.63
C ILE A 75 -0.71 7.58 -12.12
N ALA A 76 0.49 7.73 -11.54
CA ALA A 76 0.70 7.55 -10.11
C ALA A 76 -0.06 8.62 -9.29
N TYR A 77 -0.02 9.87 -9.73
CA TYR A 77 -0.78 10.96 -9.11
C TYR A 77 -2.27 10.64 -9.10
N PHE A 78 -2.85 10.34 -10.27
CA PHE A 78 -4.26 9.96 -10.35
C PHE A 78 -4.60 8.81 -9.41
N LEU A 79 -3.81 7.73 -9.43
CA LEU A 79 -4.02 6.56 -8.58
C LEU A 79 -4.04 6.93 -7.09
N CYS A 80 -3.08 7.76 -6.66
CA CYS A 80 -2.98 8.21 -5.28
C CYS A 80 -4.26 8.94 -4.83
N TYR A 81 -4.89 9.71 -5.71
CA TYR A 81 -6.10 10.50 -5.39
C TYR A 81 -7.41 9.77 -5.69
N THR A 82 -7.39 8.49 -6.05
CA THR A 82 -8.62 7.70 -6.20
C THR A 82 -9.30 7.49 -4.85
N ASP A 83 -10.64 7.47 -4.84
CA ASP A 83 -11.43 7.23 -3.64
C ASP A 83 -11.01 5.95 -2.91
N ARG A 84 -10.65 4.89 -3.65
CA ARG A 84 -10.22 3.62 -3.02
C ARG A 84 -8.90 3.77 -2.27
N VAL A 85 -7.89 4.43 -2.85
CA VAL A 85 -6.62 4.69 -2.16
C VAL A 85 -6.83 5.62 -0.96
N GLN A 86 -7.62 6.68 -1.13
CA GLN A 86 -7.89 7.63 -0.05
C GLN A 86 -8.64 6.97 1.12
N ASN A 87 -9.61 6.09 0.83
CA ASN A 87 -10.28 5.31 1.88
C ASN A 87 -9.31 4.37 2.59
N ALA A 88 -8.45 3.66 1.85
CA ALA A 88 -7.44 2.79 2.45
C ALA A 88 -6.46 3.57 3.35
N LEU A 89 -6.03 4.77 2.92
CA LEU A 89 -5.19 5.67 3.72
C LEU A 89 -5.92 6.17 4.97
N TRP A 90 -7.21 6.47 4.87
CA TRP A 90 -8.03 6.85 6.02
C TRP A 90 -8.13 5.72 7.05
N SER A 91 -8.34 4.47 6.62
CA SER A 91 -8.32 3.32 7.52
C SER A 91 -6.95 3.15 8.18
N LEU A 92 -5.86 3.38 7.45
CA LEU A 92 -4.50 3.35 7.98
C LEU A 92 -4.27 4.46 9.01
N GLU A 93 -4.75 5.68 8.76
CA GLU A 93 -4.66 6.81 9.69
C GLU A 93 -5.40 6.52 11.02
N ILE A 94 -6.61 5.96 10.92
CA ILE A 94 -7.37 5.50 12.09
C ILE A 94 -6.57 4.47 12.89
N ARG A 95 -5.98 3.47 12.21
CA ARG A 95 -5.14 2.45 12.86
C ARG A 95 -3.89 3.08 13.46
N TRP A 96 -3.27 4.04 12.79
CA TRP A 96 -2.10 4.76 13.29
C TRP A 96 -2.38 5.51 14.60
N HIS A 97 -3.54 6.15 14.72
CA HIS A 97 -3.94 6.82 15.96
C HIS A 97 -4.36 5.87 17.09
N LYS A 98 -4.75 4.64 16.74
CA LYS A 98 -5.14 3.60 17.71
C LYS A 98 -4.00 2.67 18.12
N LYS A 99 -2.89 2.66 17.37
CA LYS A 99 -1.75 1.78 17.62
C LYS A 99 -1.23 1.98 19.03
N THR A 100 -0.84 0.90 19.67
CA THR A 100 -0.17 1.01 20.96
C THR A 100 1.33 1.17 20.68
N ASP A 101 1.95 2.28 21.10
CA ASP A 101 3.41 2.50 20.95
C ASP A 101 4.27 1.50 21.78
N ILE A 102 3.63 0.49 22.36
CA ILE A 102 4.30 -0.67 22.94
C ILE A 102 4.99 -1.36 21.77
N GLU A 103 6.32 -1.50 21.84
CA GLU A 103 7.05 -2.39 20.95
C GLU A 103 6.42 -3.78 21.13
N SER A 104 5.47 -4.13 20.26
CA SER A 104 5.07 -5.51 20.08
C SER A 104 6.32 -6.20 19.52
N GLU A 105 7.19 -6.64 20.43
CA GLU A 105 7.97 -7.83 20.20
C GLU A 105 7.04 -8.89 19.60
N ALA A 106 7.61 -9.79 18.81
CA ALA A 106 6.93 -10.86 18.08
C ALA A 106 6.25 -11.91 18.99
N SER A 107 5.69 -11.48 20.10
CA SER A 107 5.23 -12.25 21.23
C SER A 107 3.78 -11.84 21.48
N TYR A 108 2.85 -12.76 21.23
CA TYR A 108 1.43 -12.74 21.64
C TYR A 108 0.34 -12.20 20.71
N MET A 109 0.56 -11.96 19.42
CA MET A 109 -0.56 -11.95 18.45
C MET A 109 -0.64 -13.29 17.73
N GLU A 110 -1.27 -14.29 18.36
CA GLU A 110 -1.78 -15.49 17.67
C GLU A 110 -2.83 -15.04 16.64
N GLY A 111 -2.40 -14.72 15.41
CA GLY A 111 -3.32 -14.43 14.31
C GLY A 111 -2.78 -13.55 13.18
N GLY A 112 -1.67 -12.85 13.37
CA GLY A 112 -1.14 -11.92 12.37
C GLY A 112 -0.05 -12.48 11.45
N LEU A 113 0.25 -11.72 10.39
CA LEU A 113 1.29 -12.02 9.42
C LEU A 113 2.69 -11.97 10.07
N SER A 114 3.50 -13.03 9.96
CA SER A 114 4.87 -13.00 10.47
C SER A 114 5.75 -12.04 9.68
N LYS A 115 6.80 -11.49 10.30
CA LYS A 115 7.72 -10.54 9.65
C LYS A 115 8.40 -11.16 8.42
N GLU A 116 8.77 -12.44 8.48
CA GLU A 116 9.39 -13.17 7.37
C GLU A 116 8.42 -13.28 6.19
N LYS A 117 7.15 -13.59 6.47
CA LYS A 117 6.11 -13.69 5.45
C LYS A 117 5.73 -12.32 4.89
N ALA A 118 5.77 -11.27 5.70
CA ALA A 118 5.61 -9.90 5.25
C ALA A 118 6.74 -9.50 4.29
N LEU A 119 8.00 -9.80 4.62
CA LEU A 119 9.14 -9.56 3.75
C LEU A 119 9.04 -10.33 2.42
N GLU A 120 8.63 -11.60 2.46
CA GLU A 120 8.38 -12.38 1.25
C GLU A 120 7.28 -11.74 0.39
N LEU A 121 6.16 -11.35 1.00
CA LEU A 121 5.08 -10.65 0.30
C LEU A 121 5.56 -9.36 -0.34
N PHE A 122 6.42 -8.57 0.34
CA PHE A 122 6.98 -7.33 -0.19
C PHE A 122 7.67 -7.54 -1.54
N THR A 123 8.46 -8.61 -1.66
CA THR A 123 9.21 -8.91 -2.90
C THR A 123 8.31 -9.25 -4.09
N GLN A 124 7.04 -9.58 -3.81
CA GLN A 124 6.07 -9.98 -4.81
C GLN A 124 5.04 -8.87 -5.11
N ILE A 125 5.19 -7.68 -4.51
CA ILE A 125 4.27 -6.56 -4.75
C ILE A 125 4.54 -6.02 -6.16
N THR A 126 3.54 -6.18 -7.02
CA THR A 126 3.44 -5.54 -8.34
C THR A 126 2.25 -4.59 -8.36
N LEU A 127 2.18 -3.69 -9.37
CA LEU A 127 1.03 -2.80 -9.52
C LEU A 127 -0.29 -3.58 -9.56
N ARG A 128 -0.32 -4.71 -10.29
CA ARG A 128 -1.48 -5.60 -10.35
C ARG A 128 -1.91 -6.11 -8.98
N ARG A 129 -0.97 -6.66 -8.18
CA ARG A 129 -1.30 -7.18 -6.84
C ARG A 129 -1.71 -6.07 -5.88
N TYR A 130 -1.12 -4.89 -6.01
CA TYR A 130 -1.53 -3.71 -5.26
C TYR A 130 -2.99 -3.33 -5.59
N LEU A 131 -3.33 -3.23 -6.88
CA LEU A 131 -4.69 -2.90 -7.33
C LEU A 131 -5.70 -3.99 -6.97
N GLU A 132 -5.31 -5.27 -7.05
CA GLU A 132 -6.12 -6.39 -6.59
C GLU A 132 -6.40 -6.28 -5.08
N ALA A 133 -5.37 -6.04 -4.27
CA ALA A 133 -5.53 -5.86 -2.83
C ALA A 133 -6.40 -4.64 -2.51
N LEU A 134 -6.22 -3.54 -3.24
CA LEU A 134 -7.00 -2.32 -3.10
C LEU A 134 -8.47 -2.56 -3.50
N SER A 135 -8.71 -3.36 -4.53
CA SER A 135 -10.06 -3.66 -5.01
C SER A 135 -10.86 -4.49 -4.01
N ASN A 136 -10.17 -5.36 -3.28
CA ASN A 136 -10.72 -6.23 -2.24
C ASN A 136 -10.65 -5.61 -0.84
N PHE A 137 -10.06 -4.42 -0.70
CA PHE A 137 -9.94 -3.74 0.58
C PHE A 137 -11.29 -3.15 0.96
N THR A 138 -12.04 -3.89 1.77
CA THR A 138 -13.24 -3.38 2.44
C THR A 138 -12.84 -2.82 3.79
N ASP A 139 -13.22 -1.56 4.05
CA ASP A 139 -13.21 -1.00 5.41
C ASP A 139 -13.87 -2.01 6.35
N GLU A 140 -13.11 -2.52 7.32
CA GLU A 140 -13.70 -3.21 8.45
C GLU A 140 -14.61 -2.21 9.17
N LYS A 141 -15.93 -2.43 9.05
CA LYS A 141 -16.97 -1.67 9.75
C LYS A 141 -16.80 -1.70 11.27
#